data_AF-A0A945HBU4-F1
#
_entry.id   AF-A0A945HBU4-F1
#
_cell.length_a   1.000
_cell.length_b   1.000
_cell.length_c   1.000
_cell.angle_alpha   90.00
_cell.angle_beta   90.00
_cell.angle_gamma   90.00
#
_symmetry.space_group_name_H-M   'P 1'
#
loop_
_entity.id
_entity.type
_entity.pdbx_description
1 polymer ?
#
loop_
_entity_poly.entity_id
_entity_poly.type
_entity_poly.pdbx_seq_one_letter_code
_entity_poly.pdbx_strand_id
1 'polypeptide(L)'
;MTAKTSKKTAKKTSKTTAKKTAKKSSVKDTVKKTKISKKLVKEAKKNAAAIEESIKEEAADVASVPFVIRTQQEEKSLPAKTQEQVDALFKKAKKQGFVTQEEILDVFVEPELYLEQIDDFYDRIVVADIDVFEAVSDSKEAESEDELQQEIDLLSNFKNTGVADPVRMYLKEIGRIPLLTREQEIRLAQKVEAGSPEAKQKLIDANLRLVVSIAKKYIGRGMTFLDLIQEGNKGLIRAVEKFDWTKGFKFSTYATWWIRQAITRSIADQARTIRIPVHMVETINKLMRTSRRLMQDLGREPTPEEIGEKMDNMDPEKVREILKISQNTTSLETPVGDGEDDSILGDFIADDKQISPYESTSKQMLRENIEEVLSALSDREAKVLKMRFGLKGNKTMTLEEVGKKFGVTRERIRQIEAKALRKLKHPSRRKKLQDFLE
;
A
#
# COMPACT_ATOMS: atom_id res chain seq x y z
N MET A 1 70.46 24.55 31.50
CA MET A 1 69.84 23.86 30.35
C MET A 1 68.34 23.87 30.56
N THR A 2 67.65 24.76 29.86
CA THR A 2 66.26 25.13 30.13
C THR A 2 65.44 24.97 28.86
N ALA A 3 64.44 24.10 28.87
CA ALA A 3 63.43 24.04 27.81
C ALA A 3 62.07 23.65 28.42
N LYS A 4 61.21 24.65 28.55
CA LYS A 4 59.76 24.54 28.53
C LYS A 4 59.27 25.65 27.61
N THR A 5 58.35 25.35 26.70
CA THR A 5 57.11 26.11 26.52
C THR A 5 56.27 25.53 25.39
N SER A 6 55.03 25.18 25.76
CA SER A 6 53.86 25.11 24.89
C SER A 6 53.51 26.49 24.34
N LYS A 7 52.93 26.58 23.13
CA LYS A 7 51.95 27.63 22.86
C LYS A 7 50.90 27.25 21.83
N LYS A 8 49.69 27.66 22.19
CA LYS A 8 48.38 27.49 21.59
C LYS A 8 48.10 28.72 20.68
N THR A 9 47.04 28.58 19.89
CA THR A 9 46.13 29.62 19.35
C THR A 9 46.44 30.33 18.02
N ALA A 10 45.36 30.34 17.23
CA ALA A 10 45.15 30.86 15.89
C ALA A 10 44.86 32.37 15.84
N LYS A 11 45.01 32.99 14.66
CA LYS A 11 44.04 33.98 14.14
C LYS A 11 44.19 34.25 12.64
N LYS A 12 43.02 34.35 11.97
CA LYS A 12 42.75 34.86 10.62
C LYS A 12 43.39 36.24 10.38
N THR A 13 43.71 36.57 9.12
CA THR A 13 43.05 37.64 8.32
C THR A 13 43.55 37.73 6.88
N SER A 14 42.67 38.35 6.07
CA SER A 14 42.55 38.49 4.61
C SER A 14 43.45 39.51 3.88
N LYS A 15 43.35 39.47 2.52
CA LYS A 15 43.64 40.48 1.45
C LYS A 15 45.13 40.54 1.02
N THR A 16 45.51 40.66 -0.27
CA THR A 16 45.13 41.72 -1.25
C THR A 16 45.56 41.37 -2.71
N THR A 17 44.73 41.75 -3.71
CA THR A 17 44.99 42.36 -5.05
C THR A 17 46.17 41.95 -5.97
N ALA A 18 45.90 41.71 -7.28
CA ALA A 18 46.15 42.67 -8.40
C ALA A 18 46.08 42.08 -9.85
N LYS A 19 45.13 42.62 -10.64
CA LYS A 19 45.15 43.13 -12.05
C LYS A 19 45.98 42.46 -13.20
N LYS A 20 45.21 42.15 -14.27
CA LYS A 20 45.35 42.44 -15.73
C LYS A 20 46.58 41.96 -16.52
N THR A 21 46.33 41.20 -17.61
CA THR A 21 46.24 41.70 -19.00
C THR A 21 45.87 40.57 -19.98
N ALA A 22 45.14 40.93 -21.04
CA ALA A 22 44.50 40.04 -22.01
C ALA A 22 45.23 40.00 -23.36
N LYS A 23 45.05 38.92 -24.16
CA LYS A 23 44.92 39.03 -25.62
C LYS A 23 44.40 37.75 -26.32
N LYS A 24 43.23 37.93 -26.96
CA LYS A 24 42.81 37.46 -28.30
C LYS A 24 42.85 35.96 -28.66
N SER A 25 41.70 35.28 -28.51
CA SER A 25 41.27 34.18 -29.40
C SER A 25 39.77 33.82 -29.22
N SER A 26 38.84 34.80 -29.32
CA SER A 26 37.42 34.54 -29.04
C SER A 26 36.47 35.19 -30.06
N VAL A 27 36.47 34.72 -31.32
CA VAL A 27 35.42 35.12 -32.29
C VAL A 27 34.88 33.94 -33.13
N LYS A 28 35.61 32.83 -33.32
CA LYS A 28 35.10 31.66 -34.07
C LYS A 28 34.33 30.63 -33.23
N ASP A 29 34.64 30.48 -31.94
CA ASP A 29 33.97 29.49 -31.07
C ASP A 29 32.65 29.97 -30.49
N THR A 30 32.44 31.28 -30.37
CA THR A 30 31.16 31.87 -29.94
C THR A 30 30.06 31.70 -30.99
N VAL A 31 30.40 31.68 -32.28
CA VAL A 31 29.43 31.47 -33.38
C VAL A 31 29.04 29.99 -33.54
N LYS A 32 29.93 29.04 -33.24
CA LYS A 32 29.61 27.60 -33.26
C LYS A 32 28.81 27.16 -32.03
N LYS A 33 29.16 27.61 -30.82
CA LYS A 33 28.37 27.33 -29.61
C LYS A 33 26.97 27.92 -29.66
N THR A 34 26.79 29.11 -30.24
CA THR A 34 25.46 29.72 -30.42
C THR A 34 24.63 29.05 -31.52
N LYS A 35 25.24 28.48 -32.55
CA LYS A 35 24.52 27.67 -33.56
C LYS A 35 24.10 26.30 -33.02
N ILE A 36 24.93 25.66 -32.19
CA ILE A 36 24.60 24.37 -31.55
C ILE A 36 23.50 24.56 -30.49
N SER A 37 23.56 25.62 -29.68
CA SER A 37 22.49 25.92 -28.72
C SER A 37 21.18 26.30 -29.41
N LYS A 38 21.22 27.08 -30.50
CA LYS A 38 20.02 27.38 -31.31
C LYS A 38 19.44 26.13 -32.00
N LYS A 39 20.26 25.17 -32.41
CA LYS A 39 19.80 23.92 -33.03
C LYS A 39 19.12 23.01 -31.99
N LEU A 40 19.70 22.86 -30.80
CA LEU A 40 19.11 22.13 -29.68
C LEU A 40 17.81 22.78 -29.17
N VAL A 41 17.74 24.11 -29.14
CA VAL A 41 16.51 24.84 -28.79
C VAL A 41 15.44 24.70 -29.88
N LYS A 42 15.82 24.62 -31.15
CA LYS A 42 14.87 24.42 -32.26
C LYS A 42 14.34 22.98 -32.29
N GLU A 43 15.17 22.01 -31.93
CA GLU A 43 14.81 20.60 -31.81
C GLU A 43 13.94 20.35 -30.57
N ALA A 44 14.24 21.00 -29.44
CA ALA A 44 13.37 21.01 -28.26
C ALA A 44 12.03 21.70 -28.52
N LYS A 45 12.00 22.81 -29.28
CA LYS A 45 10.74 23.45 -29.70
C LYS A 45 9.93 22.61 -30.69
N LYS A 46 10.60 21.84 -31.55
CA LYS A 46 9.93 20.94 -32.51
C LYS A 46 9.35 19.72 -31.80
N ASN A 47 10.05 19.17 -30.81
CA ASN A 47 9.54 18.10 -29.96
C ASN A 47 8.43 18.60 -29.02
N ALA A 48 8.53 19.81 -28.49
CA ALA A 48 7.46 20.42 -27.71
C ALA A 48 6.21 20.71 -28.56
N ALA A 49 6.38 21.14 -29.82
CA ALA A 49 5.29 21.33 -30.76
C ALA A 49 4.64 19.98 -31.17
N ALA A 50 5.43 18.92 -31.35
CA ALA A 50 4.91 17.58 -31.63
C ALA A 50 4.17 16.97 -30.43
N ILE A 51 4.60 17.30 -29.20
CA ILE A 51 3.91 16.93 -27.96
C ILE A 51 2.64 17.76 -27.78
N GLU A 52 2.63 19.04 -28.15
CA GLU A 52 1.41 19.87 -28.18
C GLU A 52 0.43 19.43 -29.28
N GLU A 53 0.90 18.94 -30.42
CA GLU A 53 0.05 18.37 -31.48
C GLU A 53 -0.55 17.03 -31.04
N SER A 54 0.23 16.16 -30.38
CA SER A 54 -0.30 14.88 -29.85
C SER A 54 -1.27 15.09 -28.68
N ILE A 55 -1.03 16.09 -27.82
CA ILE A 55 -1.96 16.48 -26.75
C ILE A 55 -3.22 17.13 -27.34
N LYS A 56 -3.14 17.80 -28.50
CA LYS A 56 -4.31 18.35 -29.21
C LYS A 56 -5.11 17.29 -29.97
N GLU A 57 -4.47 16.26 -30.53
CA GLU A 57 -5.15 15.10 -31.10
C GLU A 57 -5.84 14.26 -30.00
N GLU A 58 -5.17 13.99 -28.88
CA GLU A 58 -5.81 13.36 -27.72
C GLU A 58 -6.92 14.23 -27.11
N ALA A 59 -6.77 15.55 -27.09
CA ALA A 59 -7.83 16.46 -26.62
C ALA A 59 -9.00 16.58 -27.62
N ALA A 60 -8.79 16.34 -28.92
CA ALA A 60 -9.85 16.34 -29.92
C ALA A 60 -10.68 15.06 -29.87
N ASP A 61 -10.07 13.92 -29.58
CA ASP A 61 -10.79 12.65 -29.38
C ASP A 61 -11.62 12.67 -28.09
N VAL A 62 -11.12 13.31 -27.02
CA VAL A 62 -11.86 13.54 -25.77
C VAL A 62 -12.95 14.62 -25.91
N ALA A 63 -12.85 15.52 -26.91
CA ALA A 63 -13.84 16.57 -27.19
C ALA A 63 -15.04 16.12 -28.05
N SER A 64 -15.08 14.86 -28.49
CA SER A 64 -16.17 14.32 -29.32
C SER A 64 -17.32 13.68 -28.53
N VAL A 65 -17.23 13.64 -27.20
CA VAL A 65 -18.37 13.27 -26.34
C VAL A 65 -19.07 14.56 -25.90
N PRO A 66 -20.31 14.83 -26.35
CA PRO A 66 -20.94 16.12 -26.12
C PRO A 66 -21.22 16.36 -24.62
N PHE A 67 -20.51 17.33 -24.05
CA PHE A 67 -20.87 17.99 -22.79
C PHE A 67 -22.05 18.93 -23.05
N VAL A 68 -23.27 18.43 -22.81
CA VAL A 68 -24.48 19.24 -22.77
C VAL A 68 -24.60 19.80 -21.36
N ILE A 69 -24.43 21.12 -21.19
CA ILE A 69 -24.94 21.83 -20.01
C ILE A 69 -26.47 21.81 -20.13
N ARG A 70 -27.10 20.79 -19.56
CA ARG A 70 -28.52 20.84 -19.19
C ARG A 70 -28.59 21.39 -17.78
N THR A 71 -28.88 22.68 -17.68
CA THR A 71 -29.67 23.21 -16.57
C THR A 71 -31.06 22.61 -16.65
N GLN A 72 -31.22 21.42 -16.08
CA GLN A 72 -32.45 20.88 -15.51
C GLN A 72 -31.99 19.98 -14.37
N GLN A 73 -32.57 20.12 -13.19
CA GLN A 73 -32.57 19.06 -12.19
C GLN A 73 -33.15 17.81 -12.88
N GLU A 74 -32.30 16.90 -13.33
CA GLU A 74 -32.74 15.53 -13.55
C GLU A 74 -32.71 14.89 -12.16
N GLU A 75 -33.85 14.94 -11.46
CA GLU A 75 -34.18 13.96 -10.42
C GLU A 75 -33.88 12.59 -11.02
N LYS A 76 -32.76 11.98 -10.62
CA LYS A 76 -32.48 10.59 -10.97
C LYS A 76 -33.47 9.73 -10.22
N SER A 77 -34.66 9.52 -10.78
CA SER A 77 -35.61 8.53 -10.28
C SER A 77 -34.94 7.16 -10.26
N LEU A 78 -35.18 6.39 -9.20
CA LEU A 78 -34.70 5.01 -9.05
C LEU A 78 -34.94 4.18 -10.32
N PRO A 79 -34.05 3.23 -10.65
CA PRO A 79 -34.41 2.18 -11.59
C PRO A 79 -35.73 1.56 -11.14
N ALA A 80 -36.68 1.32 -12.05
CA ALA A 80 -38.03 0.83 -11.70
C ALA A 80 -38.02 -0.43 -10.82
N LYS A 81 -36.96 -1.24 -10.91
CA LYS A 81 -36.73 -2.44 -10.06
C LYS A 81 -36.43 -2.13 -8.60
N THR A 82 -35.79 -1.00 -8.29
CA THR A 82 -35.43 -0.62 -6.92
C THR A 82 -36.60 0.05 -6.20
N GLN A 83 -37.45 0.80 -6.90
CA GLN A 83 -38.66 1.40 -6.31
C GLN A 83 -39.65 0.34 -5.80
N GLU A 84 -39.84 -0.75 -6.58
CA GLU A 84 -40.67 -1.89 -6.16
C GLU A 84 -40.12 -2.57 -4.89
N GLN A 85 -38.79 -2.63 -4.74
CA GLN A 85 -38.13 -3.18 -3.55
C GLN A 85 -38.28 -2.27 -2.32
N VAL A 86 -38.18 -0.94 -2.50
CA VAL A 86 -38.42 0.05 -1.45
C VAL A 86 -39.87 -0.01 -0.96
N ASP A 87 -40.84 -0.11 -1.88
CA ASP A 87 -42.25 -0.23 -1.53
C ASP A 87 -42.59 -1.59 -0.92
N ALA A 88 -41.90 -2.66 -1.33
CA ALA A 88 -42.00 -3.98 -0.70
C ALA A 88 -41.44 -3.96 0.72
N LEU A 89 -40.29 -3.30 0.95
CA LEU A 89 -39.71 -3.09 2.27
C LEU A 89 -40.66 -2.27 3.14
N PHE A 90 -41.26 -1.20 2.61
CA PHE A 90 -42.24 -0.40 3.34
C PHE A 90 -43.51 -1.18 3.71
N LYS A 91 -44.01 -2.06 2.84
CA LYS A 91 -45.15 -2.94 3.16
C LYS A 91 -44.80 -3.99 4.21
N LYS A 92 -43.56 -4.51 4.19
CA LYS A 92 -43.04 -5.44 5.20
C LYS A 92 -42.89 -4.73 6.56
N ALA A 93 -42.27 -3.54 6.54
CA ALA A 93 -42.11 -2.63 7.66
C ALA A 93 -43.44 -2.32 8.34
N LYS A 94 -44.45 -1.92 7.57
CA LYS A 94 -45.78 -1.58 8.08
C LYS A 94 -46.51 -2.79 8.70
N LYS A 95 -46.21 -4.01 8.26
CA LYS A 95 -46.75 -5.24 8.87
C LYS A 95 -46.02 -5.62 10.15
N GLN A 96 -44.71 -5.37 10.22
CA GLN A 96 -43.86 -5.74 11.34
C GLN A 96 -43.82 -4.66 12.44
N GLY A 97 -44.13 -3.41 12.11
CA GLY A 97 -44.04 -2.25 13.01
C GLY A 97 -42.62 -1.72 13.18
N PHE A 98 -41.63 -2.36 12.54
CA PHE A 98 -40.23 -1.95 12.61
C PHE A 98 -39.45 -2.31 11.35
N VAL A 99 -38.31 -1.65 11.12
CA VAL A 99 -37.35 -1.90 10.04
C VAL A 99 -35.95 -1.94 10.61
N THR A 100 -35.09 -2.85 10.15
CA THR A 100 -33.68 -2.83 10.55
C THR A 100 -32.82 -2.05 9.57
N GLN A 101 -31.77 -1.41 10.07
CA GLN A 101 -30.84 -0.64 9.24
C GLN A 101 -30.09 -1.54 8.24
N GLU A 102 -29.87 -2.81 8.59
CA GLU A 102 -29.34 -3.83 7.67
C GLU A 102 -30.29 -4.09 6.48
N GLU A 103 -31.61 -4.16 6.72
CA GLU A 103 -32.60 -4.34 5.64
C GLU A 103 -32.68 -3.13 4.71
N ILE A 104 -32.44 -1.92 5.23
CA ILE A 104 -32.35 -0.70 4.43
C ILE A 104 -31.07 -0.74 3.57
N LEU A 105 -29.93 -1.08 4.15
CA LEU A 105 -28.65 -1.13 3.44
C LEU A 105 -28.58 -2.27 2.40
N ASP A 106 -29.30 -3.37 2.61
CA ASP A 106 -29.42 -4.45 1.64
C ASP A 106 -30.21 -4.03 0.38
N VAL A 107 -31.21 -3.15 0.55
CA VAL A 107 -31.98 -2.59 -0.59
C VAL A 107 -31.19 -1.48 -1.29
N PHE A 108 -30.45 -0.67 -0.52
CA PHE A 108 -29.62 0.41 -1.03
C PHE A 108 -28.14 -0.01 -1.10
N VAL A 109 -27.80 -0.82 -2.12
CA VAL A 109 -26.44 -1.35 -2.34
C VAL A 109 -25.37 -0.25 -2.49
N GLU A 110 -25.77 0.93 -2.99
CA GLU A 110 -24.89 2.11 -3.14
C GLU A 110 -25.55 3.37 -2.53
N PRO A 111 -25.49 3.54 -1.19
CA PRO A 111 -26.18 4.64 -0.50
C PRO A 111 -25.73 6.04 -0.94
N GLU A 112 -24.50 6.14 -1.46
CA GLU A 112 -23.87 7.40 -1.87
C GLU A 112 -24.50 8.02 -3.12
N LEU A 113 -25.18 7.22 -3.95
CA LEU A 113 -25.80 7.67 -5.19
C LEU A 113 -27.28 8.06 -5.02
N TYR A 114 -27.89 7.71 -3.89
CA TYR A 114 -29.34 7.76 -3.66
C TYR A 114 -29.74 8.42 -2.33
N LEU A 115 -28.94 9.39 -1.86
CA LEU A 115 -29.17 10.10 -0.60
C LEU A 115 -30.58 10.70 -0.48
N GLU A 116 -31.08 11.39 -1.50
CA GLU A 116 -32.43 12.00 -1.48
C GLU A 116 -33.55 10.97 -1.29
N GLN A 117 -33.40 9.79 -1.88
CA GLN A 117 -34.43 8.74 -1.81
C GLN A 117 -34.38 7.95 -0.51
N ILE A 118 -33.19 7.85 0.08
CA ILE A 118 -33.00 7.32 1.41
C ILE A 118 -33.66 8.28 2.42
N ASP A 119 -33.43 9.58 2.26
CA ASP A 119 -34.08 10.61 3.08
C ASP A 119 -35.62 10.57 2.92
N ASP A 120 -36.15 10.49 1.69
CA ASP A 120 -37.59 10.32 1.42
C ASP A 120 -38.18 9.03 2.03
N PHE A 121 -37.38 7.97 2.11
CA PHE A 121 -37.79 6.70 2.71
C PHE A 121 -37.83 6.80 4.24
N TYR A 122 -36.85 7.47 4.85
CA TYR A 122 -36.85 7.77 6.28
C TYR A 122 -38.02 8.70 6.66
N ASP A 123 -38.31 9.72 5.86
CA ASP A 123 -39.46 10.60 6.07
C ASP A 123 -40.79 9.82 6.00
N ARG A 124 -40.91 8.87 5.06
CA ARG A 124 -42.09 7.99 4.98
C ARG A 124 -42.22 7.05 6.18
N ILE A 125 -41.11 6.55 6.72
CA ILE A 125 -41.09 5.71 7.93
C ILE A 125 -41.51 6.52 9.16
N VAL A 126 -41.03 7.75 9.29
CA VAL A 126 -41.36 8.65 10.41
C VAL A 126 -42.83 9.06 10.39
N VAL A 127 -43.38 9.41 9.21
CA VAL A 127 -44.81 9.74 9.07
C VAL A 127 -45.70 8.52 9.36
N ALA A 128 -45.19 7.32 9.12
CA ALA A 128 -45.91 6.07 9.35
C ALA A 128 -45.74 5.48 10.77
N ASP A 129 -44.96 6.15 11.66
CA ASP A 129 -44.67 5.71 13.03
C ASP A 129 -44.07 4.29 13.10
N ILE A 130 -43.07 4.03 12.26
CA ILE A 130 -42.38 2.74 12.18
C ILE A 130 -40.98 2.89 12.79
N ASP A 131 -40.63 2.02 13.75
CA ASP A 131 -39.34 2.09 14.45
C ASP A 131 -38.18 1.54 13.60
N VAL A 132 -37.03 2.24 13.58
CA VAL A 132 -35.82 1.78 12.89
C VAL A 132 -34.79 1.27 13.90
N PHE A 133 -34.45 -0.02 13.83
CA PHE A 133 -33.48 -0.67 14.72
C PHE A 133 -32.14 -0.94 14.02
N GLU A 134 -31.02 -0.80 14.73
CA GLU A 134 -29.67 -0.99 14.15
C GLU A 134 -29.35 -2.48 13.89
N ALA A 135 -29.94 -3.42 14.63
CA ALA A 135 -29.93 -4.87 14.37
C ALA A 135 -30.92 -5.64 15.28
N VAL A 136 -31.40 -6.83 14.87
CA VAL A 136 -31.99 -7.83 15.78
C VAL A 136 -30.86 -8.64 16.41
N SER A 137 -30.12 -8.01 17.31
CA SER A 137 -29.25 -8.72 18.24
C SER A 137 -29.77 -8.43 19.64
N ASP A 138 -30.16 -9.49 20.34
CA ASP A 138 -30.34 -9.48 21.79
C ASP A 138 -29.00 -9.13 22.44
N SER A 139 -28.73 -7.85 22.54
CA SER A 139 -27.78 -7.25 23.46
C SER A 139 -28.18 -5.80 23.61
N LYS A 140 -29.03 -5.57 24.62
CA LYS A 140 -29.32 -4.29 25.27
C LYS A 140 -28.32 -3.20 24.89
N GLU A 141 -28.63 -2.39 23.88
CA GLU A 141 -27.97 -1.10 23.68
C GLU A 141 -28.60 -0.07 24.62
N ALA A 142 -28.32 -0.29 25.89
CA ALA A 142 -28.23 0.71 26.95
C ALA A 142 -27.47 0.02 28.08
N GLU A 143 -26.21 -0.37 27.84
CA GLU A 143 -25.30 -0.59 28.96
C GLU A 143 -25.27 0.72 29.74
N SER A 144 -25.74 0.65 30.98
CA SER A 144 -25.79 1.82 31.86
C SER A 144 -24.38 2.34 32.08
N GLU A 145 -24.25 3.65 32.28
CA GLU A 145 -22.95 4.34 32.48
C GLU A 145 -22.08 3.66 33.58
N ASP A 146 -22.73 3.00 34.53
CA ASP A 146 -22.11 2.24 35.62
C ASP A 146 -21.53 0.88 35.18
N GLU A 147 -22.09 0.21 34.17
CA GLU A 147 -21.59 -1.08 33.66
C GLU A 147 -20.30 -0.91 32.85
N LEU A 148 -20.21 0.14 32.03
CA LEU A 148 -18.96 0.52 31.34
C LEU A 148 -17.86 0.87 32.34
N GLN A 149 -18.21 1.55 33.43
CA GLN A 149 -17.28 1.90 34.51
C GLN A 149 -16.80 0.64 35.25
N GLN A 150 -17.72 -0.26 35.59
CA GLN A 150 -17.40 -1.56 36.19
C GLN A 150 -16.56 -2.44 35.26
N GLU A 151 -16.80 -2.42 33.94
CA GLU A 151 -16.04 -3.21 32.98
C GLU A 151 -14.62 -2.69 32.77
N ILE A 152 -14.44 -1.37 32.76
CA ILE A 152 -13.11 -0.75 32.75
C ILE A 152 -12.35 -1.11 34.03
N ASP A 153 -13.03 -1.11 35.18
CA ASP A 153 -12.44 -1.52 36.45
C ASP A 153 -12.12 -3.03 36.46
N LEU A 154 -12.93 -3.89 35.84
CA LEU A 154 -12.68 -5.32 35.69
C LEU A 154 -11.50 -5.60 34.76
N LEU A 155 -11.40 -4.92 33.62
CA LEU A 155 -10.25 -4.98 32.71
C LEU A 155 -8.98 -4.49 33.41
N SER A 156 -9.10 -3.50 34.29
CA SER A 156 -7.98 -3.04 35.11
C SER A 156 -7.51 -4.12 36.11
N ASN A 157 -8.39 -5.03 36.54
CA ASN A 157 -8.08 -6.04 37.56
C ASN A 157 -7.58 -7.39 36.99
N PHE A 158 -7.50 -7.56 35.67
CA PHE A 158 -6.95 -8.78 35.06
C PHE A 158 -5.43 -8.85 35.21
N LYS A 159 -4.98 -9.74 36.12
CA LYS A 159 -3.61 -10.22 36.41
C LYS A 159 -2.62 -9.22 37.01
N ASN A 160 -2.46 -9.35 38.34
CA ASN A 160 -1.32 -8.91 39.13
C ASN A 160 -0.01 -9.57 38.65
N THR A 161 0.73 -8.88 37.79
CA THR A 161 2.18 -9.05 37.66
C THR A 161 2.80 -7.65 37.64
N GLY A 162 3.73 -7.38 38.55
CA GLY A 162 4.20 -6.05 38.98
C GLY A 162 4.99 -5.21 37.97
N VAL A 163 4.55 -5.13 36.72
CA VAL A 163 5.01 -4.17 35.72
C VAL A 163 3.79 -3.38 35.26
N ALA A 164 3.86 -2.06 35.30
CA ALA A 164 2.76 -1.17 34.93
C ALA A 164 2.36 -1.41 33.47
N ASP A 165 1.30 -2.19 33.26
CA ASP A 165 0.70 -2.38 31.94
C ASP A 165 0.30 -1.00 31.38
N PRO A 166 0.88 -0.55 30.24
CA PRO A 166 0.56 0.72 29.64
C PRO A 166 -0.95 0.88 29.35
N VAL A 167 -1.64 -0.23 29.05
CA VAL A 167 -3.10 -0.24 28.87
C VAL A 167 -3.81 0.17 30.14
N ARG A 168 -3.44 -0.42 31.28
CA ARG A 168 -4.05 -0.13 32.58
C ARG A 168 -3.78 1.31 33.03
N MET A 169 -2.57 1.82 32.77
CA MET A 169 -2.21 3.21 33.04
C MET A 169 -3.10 4.16 32.24
N TYR A 170 -3.25 3.89 30.94
CA TYR A 170 -4.11 4.68 30.05
C TYR A 170 -5.59 4.66 30.48
N LEU A 171 -6.15 3.47 30.76
CA LEU A 171 -7.54 3.34 31.21
C LEU A 171 -7.81 4.11 32.51
N LYS A 172 -6.84 4.12 33.44
CA LYS A 172 -6.94 4.88 34.68
C LYS A 172 -6.90 6.39 34.45
N GLU A 173 -6.12 6.87 33.48
CA GLU A 173 -6.04 8.30 33.15
C GLU A 173 -7.35 8.81 32.54
N ILE A 174 -7.91 8.08 31.56
CA ILE A 174 -9.19 8.46 30.95
C ILE A 174 -10.39 8.30 31.91
N GLY A 175 -10.25 7.41 32.91
CA GLY A 175 -11.22 7.22 33.98
C GLY A 175 -11.33 8.41 34.96
N ARG A 176 -10.36 9.32 34.97
CA ARG A 176 -10.40 10.53 35.83
C ARG A 176 -11.22 11.67 35.24
N ILE A 177 -11.40 11.68 33.92
CA ILE A 177 -12.12 12.75 33.22
C ILE A 177 -13.63 12.47 33.37
N PRO A 178 -14.43 13.42 33.87
CA PRO A 178 -15.88 13.25 33.99
C PRO A 178 -16.56 13.28 32.62
N LEU A 179 -17.67 12.57 32.51
CA LEU A 179 -18.52 12.58 31.32
C LEU A 179 -19.18 13.96 31.14
N LEU A 180 -19.42 14.33 29.89
CA LEU A 180 -20.11 15.57 29.55
C LEU A 180 -21.62 15.35 29.50
N THR A 181 -22.38 16.34 29.95
CA THR A 181 -23.82 16.41 29.68
C THR A 181 -24.08 16.96 28.28
N ARG A 182 -25.25 16.65 27.71
CA ARG A 182 -25.63 17.12 26.36
C ARG A 182 -25.55 18.64 26.20
N GLU A 183 -25.92 19.41 27.22
CA GLU A 183 -25.79 20.88 27.18
C GLU A 183 -24.32 21.33 27.14
N GLN A 184 -23.45 20.63 27.86
CA GLN A 184 -22.01 20.93 27.85
C GLN A 184 -21.38 20.57 26.51
N GLU A 185 -21.78 19.46 25.88
CA GLU A 185 -21.34 19.08 24.53
C GLU A 185 -21.67 20.19 23.52
N ILE A 186 -22.91 20.71 23.54
CA ILE A 186 -23.32 21.79 22.63
C ILE A 186 -22.51 23.06 22.89
N ARG A 187 -22.33 23.45 24.16
CA ARG A 187 -21.52 24.63 24.52
C ARG A 187 -20.06 24.50 24.10
N LEU A 188 -19.49 23.29 24.20
CA LEU A 188 -18.12 23.03 23.75
C LEU A 188 -18.05 23.03 22.22
N ALA A 189 -19.01 22.41 21.53
CA ALA A 189 -19.08 22.41 20.07
C ALA A 189 -19.18 23.84 19.49
N GLN A 190 -20.00 24.71 20.07
CA GLN A 190 -20.08 26.13 19.69
C GLN A 190 -18.72 26.85 19.84
N LYS A 191 -17.98 26.54 20.92
CA LYS A 191 -16.64 27.11 21.13
C LYS A 191 -15.59 26.54 20.17
N VAL A 192 -15.74 25.27 19.78
CA VAL A 192 -14.89 24.63 18.77
C VAL A 192 -15.11 25.27 17.41
N GLU A 193 -16.35 25.55 17.03
CA GLU A 193 -16.72 26.29 15.82
C GLU A 193 -16.14 27.71 15.82
N ALA A 194 -16.14 28.38 16.99
CA ALA A 194 -15.47 29.65 17.19
C ALA A 194 -13.91 29.58 17.19
N GLY A 195 -13.33 28.39 16.99
CA GLY A 195 -11.89 28.18 16.87
C GLY A 195 -11.13 28.01 18.19
N SER A 196 -11.81 27.70 19.30
CA SER A 196 -11.15 27.51 20.60
C SER A 196 -10.42 26.15 20.69
N PRO A 197 -9.09 26.12 20.82
CA PRO A 197 -8.34 24.87 20.93
C PRO A 197 -8.58 24.16 22.27
N GLU A 198 -8.82 24.91 23.35
CA GLU A 198 -9.10 24.34 24.68
C GLU A 198 -10.44 23.60 24.71
N ALA A 199 -11.47 24.14 24.04
CA ALA A 199 -12.77 23.49 23.94
C ALA A 199 -12.67 22.18 23.14
N LYS A 200 -11.85 22.17 22.08
CA LYS A 200 -11.58 20.99 21.27
C LYS A 200 -10.92 19.89 22.11
N GLN A 201 -9.87 20.22 22.87
CA GLN A 201 -9.20 19.26 23.74
C GLN A 201 -10.16 18.69 24.78
N LYS A 202 -10.92 19.53 25.48
CA LYS A 202 -11.90 19.09 26.48
C LYS A 202 -12.96 18.15 25.89
N LEU A 203 -13.43 18.43 24.67
CA LEU A 203 -14.41 17.58 24.00
C LEU A 203 -13.81 16.22 23.57
N ILE A 204 -12.54 16.20 23.16
CA ILE A 204 -11.81 14.94 22.86
C ILE A 204 -11.61 14.13 24.14
N ASP A 205 -11.07 14.75 25.19
CA ASP A 205 -10.70 14.11 26.45
C ASP A 205 -11.91 13.42 27.13
N ALA A 206 -13.07 14.07 27.13
CA ALA A 206 -14.30 13.51 27.66
C ALA A 206 -14.81 12.28 26.90
N ASN A 207 -14.48 12.17 25.60
CA ASN A 207 -14.95 11.11 24.72
C ASN A 207 -13.91 10.00 24.46
N LEU A 208 -12.76 10.02 25.15
CA LEU A 208 -11.74 8.96 25.00
C LEU A 208 -12.27 7.57 25.39
N ARG A 209 -13.20 7.50 26.35
CA ARG A 209 -13.83 6.24 26.77
C ARG A 209 -14.68 5.60 25.66
N LEU A 210 -15.36 6.43 24.86
CA LEU A 210 -16.14 5.95 23.70
C LEU A 210 -15.23 5.21 22.72
N VAL A 211 -14.02 5.73 22.46
CA VAL A 211 -13.05 5.08 21.57
C VAL A 211 -12.66 3.69 22.08
N VAL A 212 -12.41 3.54 23.38
CA VAL A 212 -12.07 2.25 24.00
C VAL A 212 -13.20 1.24 23.84
N SER A 213 -14.46 1.65 24.08
CA SER A 213 -15.64 0.78 23.93
C SER A 213 -15.81 0.24 22.50
N ILE A 214 -15.53 1.09 21.50
CA ILE A 214 -15.60 0.71 20.08
C ILE A 214 -14.40 -0.17 19.71
N ALA A 215 -13.19 0.19 20.15
CA ALA A 215 -11.96 -0.53 19.83
C ALA A 215 -11.94 -1.95 20.40
N LYS A 216 -12.59 -2.20 21.55
CA LYS A 216 -12.72 -3.53 22.17
C LYS A 216 -13.27 -4.57 21.20
N LYS A 217 -14.22 -4.19 20.34
CA LYS A 217 -14.82 -5.08 19.32
C LYS A 217 -13.81 -5.56 18.27
N TYR A 218 -12.67 -4.87 18.12
CA TYR A 218 -11.64 -5.12 17.10
C TYR A 218 -10.39 -5.85 17.61
N ILE A 219 -10.34 -6.23 18.88
CA ILE A 219 -9.22 -6.97 19.47
C ILE A 219 -9.00 -8.30 18.72
N GLY A 220 -7.73 -8.69 18.56
CA GLY A 220 -7.36 -9.96 17.92
C GLY A 220 -7.36 -9.96 16.39
N ARG A 221 -7.52 -8.80 15.73
CA ARG A 221 -7.49 -8.67 14.26
C ARG A 221 -6.10 -8.36 13.66
N GLY A 222 -5.03 -8.66 14.38
CA GLY A 222 -3.64 -8.48 13.90
C GLY A 222 -2.95 -7.17 14.29
N MET A 223 -3.60 -6.33 15.10
CA MET A 223 -3.05 -5.09 15.64
C MET A 223 -3.16 -5.10 17.18
N THR A 224 -2.24 -4.42 17.87
CA THR A 224 -2.30 -4.33 19.35
C THR A 224 -3.49 -3.48 19.79
N PHE A 225 -3.99 -3.71 21.00
CA PHE A 225 -5.14 -2.95 21.51
C PHE A 225 -4.84 -1.46 21.66
N LEU A 226 -3.63 -1.11 22.09
CA LEU A 226 -3.19 0.28 22.18
C LEU A 226 -3.18 0.95 20.81
N ASP A 227 -2.67 0.28 19.78
CA ASP A 227 -2.64 0.85 18.44
C ASP A 227 -4.05 1.06 17.88
N LEU A 228 -4.99 0.12 18.14
CA LEU A 228 -6.41 0.29 17.79
C LEU A 228 -7.02 1.53 18.47
N ILE A 229 -6.74 1.72 19.76
CA ILE A 229 -7.20 2.90 20.51
C ILE A 229 -6.61 4.18 19.90
N GLN A 230 -5.33 4.20 19.57
CA GLN A 230 -4.67 5.38 19.03
C GLN A 230 -5.18 5.76 17.64
N GLU A 231 -5.47 4.78 16.79
CA GLU A 231 -6.09 5.03 15.48
C GLU A 231 -7.55 5.47 15.63
N GLY A 232 -8.28 4.91 16.60
CA GLY A 232 -9.60 5.39 16.99
C GLY A 232 -9.59 6.84 17.50
N ASN A 233 -8.58 7.22 18.30
CA ASN A 233 -8.40 8.59 18.79
C ASN A 233 -8.15 9.58 17.65
N LYS A 234 -7.38 9.19 16.62
CA LYS A 234 -7.25 9.99 15.38
C LYS A 234 -8.59 10.17 14.67
N GLY A 235 -9.43 9.13 14.64
CA GLY A 235 -10.80 9.18 14.14
C GLY A 235 -11.68 10.15 14.94
N LEU A 236 -11.63 10.08 16.27
CA LEU A 236 -12.34 10.97 17.18
C LEU A 236 -11.96 12.44 16.97
N ILE A 237 -10.67 12.74 16.82
CA ILE A 237 -10.20 14.12 16.57
C ILE A 237 -10.83 14.68 15.28
N ARG A 238 -10.88 13.88 14.20
CA ARG A 238 -11.54 14.27 12.95
C ARG A 238 -13.05 14.43 13.11
N ALA A 239 -13.69 13.60 13.94
CA ALA A 239 -15.10 13.74 14.27
C ALA A 239 -15.38 15.08 14.96
N VAL A 240 -14.55 15.46 15.96
CA VAL A 240 -14.69 16.73 16.67
C VAL A 240 -14.52 17.93 15.72
N GLU A 241 -13.58 17.87 14.78
CA GLU A 241 -13.36 18.96 13.81
C GLU A 241 -14.55 19.18 12.86
N LYS A 242 -15.30 18.12 12.54
CA LYS A 242 -16.39 18.14 11.57
C LYS A 242 -17.76 18.02 12.22
N PHE A 243 -17.85 18.11 13.55
CA PHE A 243 -19.11 17.94 14.25
C PHE A 243 -19.95 19.20 14.12
N ASP A 244 -21.19 19.02 13.69
CA ASP A 244 -22.18 20.07 13.59
C ASP A 244 -23.27 19.85 14.64
N TRP A 245 -23.33 20.76 15.61
CA TRP A 245 -24.27 20.70 16.72
C TRP A 245 -25.69 21.17 16.32
N THR A 246 -25.84 21.88 15.20
CA THR A 246 -27.13 22.43 14.75
C THR A 246 -28.09 21.34 14.27
N LYS A 247 -27.54 20.20 13.81
CA LYS A 247 -28.31 19.04 13.34
C LYS A 247 -29.05 18.28 14.44
N GLY A 248 -28.82 18.60 15.72
CA GLY A 248 -29.61 18.05 16.82
C GLY A 248 -29.33 16.58 17.18
N PHE A 249 -28.32 15.94 16.60
CA PHE A 249 -27.88 14.59 16.98
C PHE A 249 -26.85 14.62 18.12
N LYS A 250 -26.76 13.52 18.88
CA LYS A 250 -25.72 13.35 19.92
C LYS A 250 -24.34 13.24 19.28
N PHE A 251 -23.31 13.77 19.94
CA PHE A 251 -21.94 13.67 19.45
C PHE A 251 -21.46 12.22 19.32
N SER A 252 -21.83 11.36 20.28
CA SER A 252 -21.46 9.94 20.30
C SER A 252 -21.90 9.17 19.05
N THR A 253 -23.12 9.42 18.56
CA THR A 253 -23.66 8.80 17.34
C THR A 253 -22.78 9.14 16.13
N TYR A 254 -22.41 10.42 15.99
CA TYR A 254 -21.55 10.88 14.90
C TYR A 254 -20.11 10.37 15.03
N ALA A 255 -19.54 10.46 16.24
CA ALA A 255 -18.17 10.05 16.50
C ALA A 255 -17.95 8.56 16.24
N THR A 256 -18.96 7.72 16.52
CA THR A 256 -18.90 6.27 16.31
C THR A 256 -18.53 5.91 14.86
N TRP A 257 -19.08 6.62 13.86
CA TRP A 257 -18.76 6.40 12.46
C TRP A 257 -17.28 6.70 12.15
N TRP A 258 -16.78 7.85 12.58
CA TRP A 258 -15.39 8.26 12.34
C TRP A 258 -14.38 7.36 13.06
N ILE A 259 -14.69 6.94 14.28
CA ILE A 259 -13.86 6.02 15.07
C ILE A 259 -13.84 4.64 14.38
N ARG A 260 -15.00 4.09 14.03
CA ARG A 260 -15.13 2.80 13.35
C ARG A 260 -14.38 2.78 12.02
N GLN A 261 -14.50 3.86 11.24
CA GLN A 261 -13.83 4.00 9.95
C GLN A 261 -12.32 4.10 10.11
N ALA A 262 -11.82 4.89 11.06
CA ALA A 262 -10.39 5.03 11.32
C ALA A 262 -9.76 3.69 11.75
N ILE A 263 -10.41 2.97 12.69
CA ILE A 263 -9.96 1.67 13.15
C ILE A 263 -9.96 0.64 12.02
N THR A 264 -11.08 0.51 11.30
CA THR A 264 -11.20 -0.49 10.21
C THR A 264 -10.19 -0.23 9.09
N ARG A 265 -10.00 1.04 8.73
CA ARG A 265 -9.00 1.44 7.73
C ARG A 265 -7.58 1.15 8.20
N SER A 266 -7.26 1.44 9.45
CA SER A 266 -5.92 1.17 10.00
C SER A 266 -5.63 -0.33 10.05
N ILE A 267 -6.61 -1.15 10.43
CA ILE A 267 -6.49 -2.61 10.38
C ILE A 267 -6.18 -3.08 8.95
N ALA A 268 -6.93 -2.59 7.96
CA ALA A 268 -6.68 -2.95 6.57
C ALA A 268 -5.29 -2.50 6.08
N ASP A 269 -4.82 -1.34 6.53
CA ASP A 269 -3.58 -0.74 6.05
C ASP A 269 -2.31 -1.30 6.73
N GLN A 270 -2.40 -1.69 8.01
CA GLN A 270 -1.24 -1.99 8.88
C GLN A 270 -1.26 -3.37 9.55
N ALA A 271 -2.39 -4.07 9.65
CA ALA A 271 -2.47 -5.31 10.43
C ALA A 271 -1.75 -6.52 9.80
N ARG A 272 -1.27 -6.39 8.56
CA ARG A 272 -0.56 -7.45 7.83
C ARG A 272 0.89 -7.06 7.57
N THR A 273 1.78 -8.04 7.68
CA THR A 273 3.21 -7.89 7.35
C THR A 273 3.43 -7.43 5.92
N ILE A 274 2.65 -7.98 4.99
CA ILE A 274 2.62 -7.57 3.58
C ILE A 274 1.35 -6.76 3.38
N ARG A 275 1.51 -5.49 2.99
CA ARG A 275 0.41 -4.57 2.77
C ARG A 275 -0.46 -5.03 1.60
N ILE A 276 -1.77 -5.12 1.84
CA ILE A 276 -2.79 -5.41 0.83
C ILE A 276 -3.64 -4.14 0.64
N PRO A 277 -3.98 -3.74 -0.60
CA PRO A 277 -4.89 -2.62 -0.85
C PRO A 277 -6.27 -2.81 -0.20
N VAL A 278 -6.92 -1.71 0.23
CA VAL A 278 -8.19 -1.74 1.00
C VAL A 278 -9.32 -2.49 0.27
N HIS A 279 -9.52 -2.24 -1.03
CA HIS A 279 -10.56 -2.92 -1.82
C HIS A 279 -10.36 -4.45 -1.87
N MET A 280 -9.12 -4.93 -1.81
CA MET A 280 -8.84 -6.37 -1.73
C MET A 280 -9.19 -6.92 -0.34
N VAL A 281 -8.94 -6.17 0.74
CA VAL A 281 -9.35 -6.56 2.10
C VAL A 281 -10.87 -6.62 2.23
N GLU A 282 -11.59 -5.67 1.64
CA GLU A 282 -13.06 -5.68 1.56
C GLU A 282 -13.57 -6.90 0.79
N THR A 283 -12.98 -7.19 -0.35
CA THR A 283 -13.30 -8.37 -1.17
C THR A 283 -13.04 -9.67 -0.40
N ILE A 284 -11.91 -9.79 0.31
CA ILE A 284 -11.59 -10.93 1.17
C ILE A 284 -12.62 -11.08 2.29
N ASN A 285 -13.02 -9.98 2.95
CA ASN A 285 -14.03 -10.03 4.00
C ASN A 285 -15.40 -10.42 3.47
N LYS A 286 -15.80 -9.91 2.30
CA LYS A 286 -17.05 -10.30 1.62
C LYS A 286 -17.03 -11.78 1.26
N LEU A 287 -15.93 -12.27 0.68
CA LEU A 287 -15.70 -13.69 0.38
C LEU A 287 -15.81 -14.54 1.64
N MET A 288 -15.14 -14.16 2.73
CA MET A 288 -15.19 -14.91 3.99
C MET A 288 -16.60 -14.92 4.62
N ARG A 289 -17.37 -13.83 4.52
CA ARG A 289 -18.77 -13.78 4.98
C ARG A 289 -19.65 -14.71 4.14
N THR A 290 -19.54 -14.64 2.81
CA THR A 290 -20.30 -15.49 1.90
C THR A 290 -19.93 -16.96 2.06
N SER A 291 -18.65 -17.27 2.24
CA SER A 291 -18.17 -18.63 2.52
C SER A 291 -18.74 -19.18 3.82
N ARG A 292 -18.80 -18.38 4.90
CA ARG A 292 -19.43 -18.83 6.16
C ARG A 292 -20.92 -19.06 6.02
N ARG A 293 -21.62 -18.18 5.30
CA ARG A 293 -23.07 -18.35 5.01
C ARG A 293 -23.32 -19.62 4.20
N LEU A 294 -22.54 -19.84 3.14
CA LEU A 294 -22.61 -21.06 2.33
C LEU A 294 -22.27 -22.32 3.14
N MET A 295 -21.29 -22.26 4.03
CA MET A 295 -20.94 -23.37 4.91
C MET A 295 -22.11 -23.74 5.83
N GLN A 296 -22.86 -22.74 6.32
CA GLN A 296 -24.06 -22.96 7.12
C GLN A 296 -25.21 -23.54 6.27
N ASP A 297 -25.42 -23.03 5.06
CA ASP A 297 -26.48 -23.50 4.15
C ASP A 297 -26.23 -24.94 3.67
N LEU A 298 -24.97 -25.29 3.35
CA LEU A 298 -24.58 -26.57 2.74
C LEU A 298 -24.12 -27.63 3.75
N GLY A 299 -23.74 -27.23 4.96
CA GLY A 299 -23.16 -28.14 5.97
C GLY A 299 -21.78 -28.70 5.61
N ARG A 300 -21.13 -28.18 4.56
CA ARG A 300 -19.77 -28.54 4.11
C ARG A 300 -18.99 -27.30 3.69
N GLU A 301 -17.68 -27.43 3.54
CA GLU A 301 -16.87 -26.36 2.95
C GLU A 301 -17.32 -26.09 1.50
N PRO A 302 -17.59 -24.81 1.14
CA PRO A 302 -18.04 -24.46 -0.20
C PRO A 302 -16.89 -24.53 -1.20
N THR A 303 -17.20 -24.93 -2.42
CA THR A 303 -16.21 -24.94 -3.51
C THR A 303 -15.96 -23.51 -4.02
N PRO A 304 -14.76 -23.21 -4.58
CA PRO A 304 -14.49 -21.88 -5.14
C PRO A 304 -15.47 -21.44 -6.24
N GLU A 305 -16.05 -22.40 -6.96
CA GLU A 305 -17.06 -22.17 -8.00
C GLU A 305 -18.39 -21.68 -7.40
N GLU A 306 -18.88 -22.38 -6.36
CA GLU A 306 -20.10 -21.99 -5.63
C GLU A 306 -19.96 -20.63 -4.92
N ILE A 307 -18.77 -20.33 -4.40
CA ILE A 307 -18.47 -19.02 -3.81
C ILE A 307 -18.53 -17.93 -4.88
N GLY A 308 -17.93 -18.17 -6.06
CA GLY A 308 -17.91 -17.22 -7.18
C GLY A 308 -19.30 -16.90 -7.70
N GLU A 309 -20.17 -17.91 -7.83
CA GLU A 309 -21.56 -17.73 -8.28
C GLU A 309 -22.36 -16.83 -7.31
N LYS A 310 -22.21 -17.04 -5.99
CA LYS A 310 -22.88 -16.20 -4.98
C LYS A 310 -22.21 -14.83 -4.79
N MET A 311 -20.97 -14.67 -5.25
CA MET A 311 -20.17 -13.44 -5.18
C MET A 311 -20.17 -12.72 -6.54
N ASP A 312 -21.30 -12.12 -6.90
CA ASP A 312 -21.46 -11.28 -8.10
C ASP A 312 -20.96 -11.95 -9.40
N ASN A 313 -21.09 -13.27 -9.53
CA ASN A 313 -20.56 -14.08 -10.64
C ASN A 313 -19.05 -13.87 -10.90
N MET A 314 -18.25 -13.90 -9.84
CA MET A 314 -16.80 -13.84 -9.96
C MET A 314 -16.23 -15.14 -10.55
N ASP A 315 -15.23 -15.01 -11.41
CA ASP A 315 -14.54 -16.17 -12.00
C ASP A 315 -13.85 -17.05 -10.93
N PRO A 316 -13.95 -18.39 -11.01
CA PRO A 316 -13.36 -19.30 -10.03
C PRO A 316 -11.84 -19.16 -9.87
N GLU A 317 -11.12 -18.77 -10.93
CA GLU A 317 -9.67 -18.56 -10.85
C GLU A 317 -9.33 -17.35 -9.98
N LYS A 318 -10.11 -16.27 -10.12
CA LYS A 318 -9.98 -15.07 -9.29
C LYS A 318 -10.29 -15.34 -7.82
N VAL A 319 -11.29 -16.17 -7.52
CA VAL A 319 -11.59 -16.61 -6.15
C VAL A 319 -10.41 -17.37 -5.55
N ARG A 320 -9.77 -18.27 -6.31
CA ARG A 320 -8.55 -18.98 -5.88
C ARG A 320 -7.38 -18.03 -5.65
N GLU A 321 -7.21 -17.00 -6.48
CA GLU A 321 -6.19 -15.97 -6.29
C GLU A 321 -6.42 -15.18 -5.00
N ILE A 322 -7.65 -14.75 -4.74
CA ILE A 322 -8.01 -14.04 -3.50
C ILE A 322 -7.77 -14.92 -2.27
N LEU A 323 -8.12 -16.21 -2.35
CA LEU A 323 -7.84 -17.19 -1.29
C LEU A 323 -6.34 -17.33 -1.00
N LYS A 324 -5.49 -17.33 -2.05
CA LYS A 324 -4.02 -17.33 -1.88
C LYS A 324 -3.53 -16.05 -1.20
N ILE A 325 -4.02 -14.88 -1.62
CA ILE A 325 -3.66 -13.58 -1.03
C ILE A 325 -4.13 -13.47 0.43
N SER A 326 -5.25 -14.09 0.78
CA SER A 326 -5.80 -14.07 2.13
C SER A 326 -4.95 -14.81 3.16
N GLN A 327 -4.01 -15.66 2.74
CA GLN A 327 -3.16 -16.43 3.66
C GLN A 327 -2.26 -15.52 4.51
N ASN A 328 -2.07 -15.89 5.78
CA ASN A 328 -1.19 -15.16 6.68
C ASN A 328 0.25 -15.69 6.56
N THR A 329 1.23 -14.83 6.81
CA THR A 329 2.64 -15.22 6.86
C THR A 329 2.92 -16.00 8.15
N THR A 330 3.60 -17.14 8.02
CA THR A 330 4.09 -17.93 9.17
C THR A 330 5.51 -17.51 9.54
N SER A 331 5.86 -17.61 10.83
CA SER A 331 7.24 -17.36 11.27
C SER A 331 8.14 -18.52 10.86
N LEU A 332 9.38 -18.21 10.47
CA LEU A 332 10.41 -19.23 10.26
C LEU A 332 10.83 -19.91 11.56
N GLU A 333 10.58 -19.28 12.71
CA GLU A 333 10.86 -19.81 14.04
C GLU A 333 9.74 -20.70 14.59
N THR A 334 8.66 -20.91 13.83
CA THR A 334 7.59 -21.80 14.27
C THR A 334 8.13 -23.24 14.37
N PRO A 335 8.06 -23.89 15.54
CA PRO A 335 8.50 -25.27 15.69
C PRO A 335 7.62 -26.19 14.83
N VAL A 336 8.23 -27.21 14.24
CA VAL A 336 7.57 -28.16 13.35
C VAL A 336 7.61 -29.56 13.96
N GLY A 337 6.44 -30.13 14.21
CA GLY A 337 6.28 -31.46 14.79
C GLY A 337 6.08 -31.45 16.32
N ASP A 338 5.88 -32.65 16.88
CA ASP A 338 5.71 -32.91 18.32
C ASP A 338 6.84 -33.83 18.85
N GLY A 339 7.93 -33.94 18.10
CA GLY A 339 9.09 -34.77 18.45
C GLY A 339 10.01 -34.07 19.45
N GLU A 340 10.90 -34.84 20.09
CA GLU A 340 11.95 -34.32 21.00
C GLU A 340 13.00 -33.45 20.27
N ASP A 341 13.04 -33.51 18.94
CA ASP A 341 13.90 -32.65 18.14
C ASP A 341 13.24 -31.28 17.98
N ASP A 342 13.86 -30.22 18.51
CA ASP A 342 13.49 -28.80 18.37
C ASP A 342 13.62 -28.30 16.91
N SER A 343 13.01 -29.01 15.97
CA SER A 343 13.06 -28.72 14.54
C SER A 343 12.22 -27.48 14.24
N ILE A 344 12.82 -26.53 13.54
CA ILE A 344 12.19 -25.25 13.23
C ILE A 344 11.80 -25.23 11.75
N LEU A 345 10.72 -24.53 11.38
CA LEU A 345 10.29 -24.39 9.98
C LEU A 345 11.42 -23.88 9.07
N GLY A 346 12.26 -22.98 9.58
CA GLY A 346 13.40 -22.42 8.85
C GLY A 346 14.43 -23.47 8.40
N ASP A 347 14.58 -24.57 9.14
CA ASP A 347 15.57 -25.62 8.83
C ASP A 347 15.20 -26.41 7.56
N PHE A 348 13.92 -26.41 7.18
CA PHE A 348 13.41 -27.12 6.01
C PHE A 348 13.42 -26.28 4.72
N ILE A 349 13.78 -25.00 4.80
CA ILE A 349 13.79 -24.12 3.63
C ILE A 349 15.18 -24.11 3.00
N ALA A 350 15.28 -24.71 1.81
CA ALA A 350 16.51 -24.68 1.02
C ALA A 350 16.80 -23.28 0.45
N ASP A 351 18.09 -22.90 0.41
CA ASP A 351 18.55 -21.68 -0.26
C ASP A 351 18.87 -21.94 -1.73
N ASP A 352 17.90 -21.67 -2.61
CA ASP A 352 18.04 -21.84 -4.06
C ASP A 352 19.01 -20.83 -4.72
N LYS A 353 19.45 -19.79 -4.01
CA LYS A 353 20.37 -18.78 -4.56
C LYS A 353 21.83 -19.19 -4.41
N GLN A 354 22.14 -20.09 -3.48
CA GLN A 354 23.50 -20.57 -3.32
C GLN A 354 23.86 -21.54 -4.43
N ILE A 355 24.96 -21.22 -5.12
CA ILE A 355 25.54 -22.11 -6.12
C ILE A 355 26.11 -23.30 -5.37
N SER A 356 25.65 -24.50 -5.72
CA SER A 356 26.21 -25.74 -5.17
C SER A 356 27.74 -25.79 -5.35
N PRO A 357 28.52 -26.32 -4.40
CA PRO A 357 29.96 -26.50 -4.56
C PRO A 357 30.32 -27.21 -5.88
N TYR A 358 29.50 -28.20 -6.28
CA TYR A 358 29.65 -28.88 -7.56
C TYR A 358 29.54 -27.94 -8.76
N GLU A 359 28.52 -27.07 -8.78
CA GLU A 359 28.36 -26.09 -9.86
C GLU A 359 29.46 -25.03 -9.85
N SER A 360 29.91 -24.59 -8.68
CA SER A 360 31.01 -23.63 -8.55
C SER A 360 32.31 -24.20 -9.11
N THR A 361 32.67 -25.44 -8.71
CA THR A 361 33.84 -26.14 -9.24
C THR A 361 33.70 -26.39 -10.73
N SER A 362 32.51 -26.77 -11.22
CA SER A 362 32.26 -26.97 -12.65
C SER A 362 32.47 -25.69 -13.46
N LYS A 363 31.97 -24.54 -12.96
CA LYS A 363 32.21 -23.21 -13.57
C LYS A 363 33.68 -22.83 -13.56
N GLN A 364 34.41 -23.14 -12.49
CA GLN A 364 35.85 -22.90 -12.41
C GLN A 364 36.63 -23.78 -13.38
N MET A 365 36.35 -25.09 -13.41
CA MET A 365 36.96 -26.04 -14.35
C MET A 365 36.69 -25.64 -15.81
N LEU A 366 35.45 -25.23 -16.12
CA LEU A 366 35.11 -24.70 -17.44
C LEU A 366 35.97 -23.49 -17.80
N ARG A 367 36.17 -22.56 -16.86
CA ARG A 367 37.00 -21.36 -17.07
C ARG A 367 38.47 -21.73 -17.34
N GLU A 368 39.02 -22.66 -16.57
CA GLU A 368 40.40 -23.16 -16.74
C GLU A 368 40.57 -23.86 -18.10
N ASN A 369 39.65 -24.73 -18.48
CA ASN A 369 39.64 -25.41 -19.78
C ASN A 369 39.49 -24.44 -20.95
N ILE A 370 38.65 -23.40 -20.81
CA ILE A 370 38.55 -22.32 -21.81
C ILE A 370 39.88 -21.58 -21.93
N GLU A 371 40.55 -21.27 -20.82
CA GLU A 371 41.85 -20.58 -20.85
C GLU A 371 42.94 -21.45 -21.50
N GLU A 372 42.97 -22.75 -21.20
CA GLU A 372 43.86 -23.72 -21.83
C GLU A 372 43.62 -23.78 -23.35
N VAL A 373 42.37 -23.91 -23.79
CA VAL A 373 42.00 -23.97 -25.22
C VAL A 373 42.30 -22.65 -25.95
N LEU A 374 42.15 -21.51 -25.26
CA LEU A 374 42.52 -20.20 -25.80
C LEU A 374 44.03 -20.00 -25.91
N SER A 375 44.85 -20.64 -25.07
CA SER A 375 46.31 -20.56 -25.15
C SER A 375 46.88 -21.23 -26.41
N ALA A 376 46.15 -22.21 -26.98
CA ALA A 376 46.53 -22.90 -28.21
C ALA A 376 46.20 -22.11 -29.50
N LEU A 377 45.60 -20.92 -29.37
CA LEU A 377 45.41 -19.95 -30.46
C LEU A 377 46.57 -18.95 -30.46
N SER A 378 46.71 -18.19 -31.55
CA SER A 378 47.64 -17.06 -31.55
C SER A 378 47.18 -16.00 -30.53
N ASP A 379 48.11 -15.31 -29.86
CA ASP A 379 47.82 -14.23 -28.90
C ASP A 379 46.84 -13.18 -29.46
N ARG A 380 46.94 -12.89 -30.76
CA ARG A 380 46.03 -11.95 -31.44
C ARG A 380 44.61 -12.51 -31.58
N GLU A 381 44.48 -13.80 -31.90
CA GLU A 381 43.19 -14.50 -32.01
C GLU A 381 42.52 -14.63 -30.62
N ALA A 382 43.29 -15.08 -29.62
CA ALA A 382 42.80 -15.24 -28.24
C ALA A 382 42.34 -13.91 -27.63
N LYS A 383 43.09 -12.81 -27.84
CA LYS A 383 42.76 -11.49 -27.30
C LYS A 383 41.52 -10.89 -27.97
N VAL A 384 41.31 -11.12 -29.27
CA VAL A 384 40.05 -10.74 -29.96
C VAL A 384 38.86 -11.47 -29.33
N LEU A 385 38.95 -12.79 -29.11
CA LEU A 385 37.87 -13.56 -28.48
C LEU A 385 37.61 -13.14 -27.02
N LYS A 386 38.67 -12.95 -26.21
CA LYS A 386 38.55 -12.49 -24.81
C LYS A 386 37.86 -11.12 -24.71
N MET A 387 38.10 -10.20 -25.65
CA MET A 387 37.44 -8.88 -25.67
C MET A 387 36.03 -8.91 -26.26
N ARG A 388 35.79 -9.73 -27.30
CA ARG A 388 34.48 -9.84 -27.96
C ARG A 388 33.44 -10.46 -27.03
N PHE A 389 33.80 -11.58 -26.39
CA PHE A 389 32.92 -12.35 -25.51
C PHE A 389 33.05 -11.97 -24.03
N GLY A 390 33.95 -11.04 -23.66
CA GLY A 390 34.04 -10.55 -22.29
C GLY A 390 34.59 -11.56 -21.27
N LEU A 391 35.31 -12.60 -21.72
CA LEU A 391 35.75 -13.74 -20.89
C LEU A 391 36.63 -13.38 -19.67
N LYS A 392 37.21 -12.18 -19.62
CA LYS A 392 37.97 -11.66 -18.47
C LYS A 392 37.11 -10.85 -17.47
N GLY A 393 35.78 -10.99 -17.51
CA GLY A 393 34.87 -10.19 -16.68
C GLY A 393 34.65 -8.76 -17.20
N ASN A 394 35.02 -8.49 -18.45
CA ASN A 394 34.79 -7.20 -19.11
C ASN A 394 33.49 -7.25 -19.90
N LYS A 395 32.84 -6.09 -20.10
CA LYS A 395 31.69 -5.98 -21.01
C LYS A 395 32.06 -6.48 -22.41
N THR A 396 31.14 -7.21 -23.05
CA THR A 396 31.28 -7.62 -24.45
C THR A 396 31.48 -6.42 -25.35
N MET A 397 32.58 -6.37 -26.10
CA MET A 397 32.88 -5.27 -27.01
C MET A 397 32.33 -5.55 -28.41
N THR A 398 31.95 -4.51 -29.16
CA THR A 398 31.53 -4.66 -30.57
C THR A 398 32.75 -4.89 -31.49
N LEU A 399 32.53 -5.46 -32.68
CA LEU A 399 33.60 -5.68 -33.66
C LEU A 399 34.34 -4.39 -34.05
N GLU A 400 33.63 -3.26 -34.06
CA GLU A 400 34.20 -1.95 -34.38
C GLU A 400 35.08 -1.42 -33.23
N GLU A 401 34.64 -1.59 -31.97
CA GLU A 401 35.41 -1.20 -30.79
C GLU A 401 36.69 -2.03 -30.62
N VAL A 402 36.60 -3.33 -30.85
CA VAL A 402 37.78 -4.19 -30.90
C VAL A 402 38.69 -3.76 -32.08
N GLY A 403 38.09 -3.32 -33.20
CA GLY A 403 38.77 -2.74 -34.38
C GLY A 403 39.67 -1.59 -34.03
N LYS A 404 39.09 -0.61 -33.34
CA LYS A 404 39.77 0.58 -32.86
C LYS A 404 40.94 0.24 -31.92
N LYS A 405 40.77 -0.75 -31.02
CA LYS A 405 41.84 -1.18 -30.09
C LYS A 405 43.01 -1.89 -30.77
N PHE A 406 42.77 -2.64 -31.84
CA PHE A 406 43.82 -3.36 -32.57
C PHE A 406 44.37 -2.59 -33.78
N GLY A 407 43.83 -1.40 -34.07
CA GLY A 407 44.21 -0.60 -35.24
C GLY A 407 43.83 -1.25 -36.57
N VAL A 408 42.71 -1.98 -36.61
CA VAL A 408 42.28 -2.75 -37.79
C VAL A 408 40.81 -2.50 -38.13
N THR A 409 40.45 -2.72 -39.39
CA THR A 409 39.06 -2.63 -39.84
C THR A 409 38.17 -3.67 -39.15
N ARG A 410 36.89 -3.31 -38.97
CA ARG A 410 35.85 -4.20 -38.44
C ARG A 410 35.82 -5.56 -39.13
N GLU A 411 35.89 -5.55 -40.47
CA GLU A 411 35.82 -6.77 -41.27
C GLU A 411 37.02 -7.68 -41.04
N ARG A 412 38.20 -7.12 -40.80
CA ARG A 412 39.39 -7.92 -40.51
C ARG A 412 39.28 -8.63 -39.17
N ILE A 413 38.63 -8.03 -38.16
CA ILE A 413 38.38 -8.71 -36.88
C ILE A 413 37.36 -9.83 -37.03
N ARG A 414 36.31 -9.61 -37.84
CA ARG A 414 35.34 -10.65 -38.18
C ARG A 414 36.03 -11.87 -38.81
N GLN A 415 36.99 -11.64 -39.71
CA GLN A 415 37.80 -12.71 -40.31
C GLN A 415 38.66 -13.44 -39.28
N ILE A 416 39.32 -12.71 -38.36
CA ILE A 416 40.14 -13.29 -37.29
C ILE A 416 39.27 -14.13 -36.34
N GLU A 417 38.09 -13.64 -35.97
CA GLU A 417 37.11 -14.36 -35.15
C GLU A 417 36.65 -15.65 -35.84
N ALA A 418 36.20 -15.56 -37.10
CA ALA A 418 35.75 -16.74 -37.85
C ALA A 418 36.87 -17.79 -38.00
N LYS A 419 38.11 -17.35 -38.22
CA LYS A 419 39.28 -18.24 -38.28
C LYS A 419 39.57 -18.88 -36.93
N ALA A 420 39.50 -18.12 -35.84
CA ALA A 420 39.71 -18.63 -34.48
C ALA A 420 38.62 -19.65 -34.09
N LEU A 421 37.35 -19.34 -34.33
CA LEU A 421 36.23 -20.26 -34.10
C LEU A 421 36.37 -21.55 -34.93
N ARG A 422 36.81 -21.46 -36.19
CA ARG A 422 37.07 -22.64 -37.02
C ARG A 422 38.17 -23.54 -36.43
N LYS A 423 39.24 -22.94 -35.88
CA LYS A 423 40.31 -23.69 -35.17
C LYS A 423 39.84 -24.31 -33.86
N LEU A 424 38.91 -23.65 -33.16
CA LEU A 424 38.33 -24.16 -31.91
C LEU A 424 37.36 -25.33 -32.14
N LYS A 425 36.72 -25.40 -33.32
CA LYS A 425 35.83 -26.51 -33.72
C LYS A 425 36.54 -27.84 -34.01
N HIS A 426 37.89 -27.89 -33.96
CA HIS A 426 38.63 -29.13 -34.17
C HIS A 426 38.27 -30.17 -33.09
N PRO A 427 38.04 -31.46 -33.44
CA PRO A 427 37.54 -32.48 -32.50
C PRO A 427 38.34 -32.59 -31.19
N SER A 428 39.67 -32.49 -31.25
CA SER A 428 40.55 -32.56 -30.08
C SER A 428 40.30 -31.46 -29.03
N ARG A 429 39.88 -30.27 -29.48
CA ARG A 429 39.61 -29.11 -28.61
C ARG A 429 38.15 -29.06 -28.20
N ARG A 430 37.25 -29.46 -29.11
CA ARG A 430 35.82 -29.58 -28.85
C ARG A 430 35.55 -30.59 -27.73
N LYS A 431 36.21 -31.76 -27.74
CA LYS A 431 35.98 -32.82 -26.74
C LYS A 431 36.16 -32.32 -25.31
N LYS A 432 37.19 -31.49 -25.03
CA LYS A 432 37.44 -30.89 -23.70
C LYS A 432 36.34 -29.94 -23.19
N LEU A 433 35.56 -29.36 -24.10
CA LEU A 433 34.51 -28.39 -23.78
C LEU A 433 33.10 -28.96 -23.97
N GLN A 434 32.99 -30.14 -24.59
CA GLN A 434 31.72 -30.80 -24.87
C GLN A 434 31.07 -31.32 -23.60
N ASP A 435 31.88 -31.78 -22.65
CA ASP A 435 31.43 -32.34 -21.37
C ASP A 435 30.78 -31.29 -20.43
N PHE A 436 30.87 -29.99 -20.76
CA PHE A 436 30.23 -28.89 -19.99
C PHE A 436 28.97 -28.32 -20.65
N LEU A 437 28.52 -28.92 -21.78
CA LEU A 437 27.30 -28.53 -22.49
C LEU A 437 26.12 -29.47 -22.19
N GLU A 438 26.40 -30.66 -21.65
CA GLU A 438 25.43 -31.53 -20.97
C GLU A 438 25.21 -31.02 -19.54
#